data_AF-A0A3A9F2K1-F1
#
_entry.id   AF-A0A3A9F2K1-F1
#
_cell.length_a   1.000
_cell.length_b   1.000
_cell.length_c   1.000
_cell.angle_alpha   90.00
_cell.angle_beta   90.00
_cell.angle_gamma   90.00
#
_symmetry.space_group_name_H-M   'P 1'
#
loop_
_entity.id
_entity.type
_entity.pdbx_description
1 polymer ?
#
loop_
_entity_poly.entity_id
_entity_poly.type
_entity_poly.pdbx_seq_one_letter_code
_entity_poly.pdbx_strand_id
1 'polypeptide(L)' 'MREITVFDAVKQLDLNVFCEVMFGIVKDVAIQNELKEALQTEITEEALQQINEAALREGHQPLSCSG' A
#
# COMPACT_ATOMS: atom_id res chain seq x y z
N MET A 1 -8.74 2.43 -16.37
CA MET A 1 -7.61 2.24 -15.45
C MET A 1 -8.21 2.04 -14.08
N ARG A 2 -7.88 0.96 -13.37
CA ARG A 2 -8.30 0.79 -11.98
C ARG A 2 -7.35 1.63 -11.11
N GLU A 3 -7.90 2.52 -10.29
CA GLU A 3 -7.11 3.28 -9.31
C GLU A 3 -6.53 2.30 -8.28
N ILE A 4 -5.23 2.41 -8.00
CA ILE A 4 -4.53 1.55 -7.03
C ILE A 4 -4.76 2.11 -5.63
N THR A 5 -5.29 1.29 -4.74
CA THR A 5 -5.52 1.67 -3.35
C THR A 5 -4.32 1.38 -2.47
N VAL A 6 -4.26 2.00 -1.29
CA VAL A 6 -3.28 1.64 -0.25
C VAL A 6 -3.35 0.15 0.07
N PHE A 7 -4.55 -0.44 0.09
CA PHE A 7 -4.75 -1.87 0.29
C PHE A 7 -4.07 -2.72 -0.79
N ASP A 8 -4.07 -2.27 -2.05
CA ASP A 8 -3.40 -2.97 -3.14
C ASP A 8 -1.88 -3.02 -2.96
N ALA A 9 -1.28 -1.96 -2.41
CA ALA A 9 0.15 -1.94 -2.06
C ALA A 9 0.44 -2.84 -0.84
N VAL A 10 -0.38 -2.75 0.21
CA VAL A 10 -0.19 -3.52 1.45
C VAL A 10 -0.25 -5.04 1.21
N LYS A 11 -1.10 -5.50 0.28
CA LYS A 11 -1.18 -6.93 -0.10
C LYS A 11 0.10 -7.51 -0.70
N GLN A 12 1.01 -6.66 -1.19
CA GLN A 12 2.26 -7.11 -1.81
C GLN A 12 3.43 -7.14 -0.83
N LEU A 13 3.21 -6.72 0.42
CA LEU A 13 4.22 -6.76 1.47
C LEU A 13 4.44 -8.18 1.99
N ASP A 14 5.68 -8.50 2.31
CA ASP A 14 6.01 -9.69 3.10
C ASP A 14 5.36 -9.62 4.49
N LEU A 15 5.07 -10.79 5.07
CA LEU A 15 4.33 -10.91 6.33
C LEU A 15 4.95 -10.09 7.47
N ASN A 16 6.28 -10.07 7.56
CA ASN A 16 6.98 -9.31 8.61
C ASN A 16 6.74 -7.80 8.45
N VAL A 17 6.90 -7.27 7.24
CA VAL A 17 6.71 -5.84 6.94
C VAL A 17 5.23 -5.46 7.11
N PHE A 18 4.32 -6.32 6.65
CA PHE A 18 2.90 -6.16 6.88
C PHE A 18 2.57 -6.05 8.38
N CYS A 19 3.10 -6.96 9.20
CA CYS A 19 2.85 -6.95 10.65
C CYS A 19 3.40 -5.69 11.32
N GLU A 20 4.59 -5.21 10.94
CA GLU A 20 5.17 -3.97 11.47
C GLU A 20 4.31 -2.75 11.12
N VAL A 21 3.93 -2.61 9.85
CA VAL A 21 3.09 -1.51 9.35
C VAL A 21 1.73 -1.52 10.04
N MET A 22 1.04 -2.67 10.07
CA MET A 22 -0.27 -2.77 10.70
C MET A 22 -0.22 -2.55 12.20
N PHE A 23 0.83 -3.02 12.89
CA PHE A 23 0.98 -2.79 14.32
C PHE A 23 1.26 -1.32 14.65
N GLY A 24 1.94 -0.58 13.77
CA GLY A 24 2.07 0.86 13.86
C GLY A 24 0.73 1.56 13.68
N ILE A 25 0.07 1.32 12.55
CA ILE A 25 -1.18 2.01 12.17
C ILE A 25 -2.32 1.71 13.15
N VAL A 26 -2.49 0.46 13.59
CA VAL A 26 -3.59 0.08 14.50
C VAL A 26 -3.49 0.78 15.85
N LYS A 27 -2.31 1.25 16.26
CA LYS A 27 -2.16 2.06 17.48
C LYS A 27 -2.67 3.49 17.31
N ASP A 28 -2.64 4.00 16.09
CA ASP A 28 -3.01 5.38 15.77
C ASP A 28 -4.47 5.51 15.28
N VAL A 29 -5.14 4.38 15.02
CA VAL A 29 -6.52 4.33 14.54
C VAL A 29 -7.48 3.99 15.67
N ALA A 30 -8.48 4.84 15.91
CA ALA A 30 -9.39 4.70 17.05
C ALA A 30 -10.47 3.64 16.80
N ILE A 31 -10.93 3.50 15.56
CA ILE A 31 -12.00 2.56 15.18
C ILE A 31 -11.73 1.87 13.84
N GLN A 32 -12.25 0.64 13.69
CA GLN A 32 -12.08 -0.19 12.49
C GLN A 32 -12.45 0.52 11.18
N ASN A 33 -13.47 1.39 11.20
CA ASN A 33 -13.92 2.11 10.01
C ASN A 33 -12.86 3.07 9.46
N GLU A 34 -12.13 3.77 10.33
CA GLU A 34 -11.06 4.69 9.91
C GLU A 34 -9.92 3.94 9.22
N LEU A 35 -9.56 2.75 9.73
CA LEU A 35 -8.55 1.89 9.10
C LEU A 35 -9.01 1.43 7.72
N LYS A 36 -10.29 1.07 7.60
CA LYS A 36 -10.89 0.65 6.34
C LYS A 36 -10.85 1.80 5.32
N GLU A 37 -11.22 3.01 5.72
CA GLU A 37 -11.17 4.20 4.86
C GLU A 37 -9.74 4.53 4.41
N ALA A 38 -8.78 4.47 5.33
CA ALA A 38 -7.37 4.68 5.01
C ALA A 38 -6.84 3.66 3.99
N LEU A 39 -7.20 2.37 4.14
CA LEU A 39 -6.81 1.31 3.20
C LEU A 39 -7.49 1.44 1.83
N GLN A 40 -8.69 2.04 1.78
CA GLN A 40 -9.41 2.29 0.53
C GLN A 40 -8.97 3.58 -0.18
N THR A 41 -8.11 4.39 0.45
CA THR A 41 -7.59 5.62 -0.14
C THR A 41 -6.75 5.29 -1.38
N GLU A 42 -6.93 6.07 -2.43
CA GLU A 42 -6.17 5.95 -3.67
C GLU A 42 -4.74 6.45 -3.48
N ILE A 43 -3.78 5.71 -4.04
CA ILE A 43 -2.40 6.15 -4.11
C ILE A 43 -2.30 7.15 -5.25
N THR A 44 -1.74 8.33 -4.96
CA THR A 44 -1.49 9.35 -5.98
C THR A 44 -0.54 8.81 -7.06
N GLU A 45 -0.66 9.30 -8.29
CA GLU A 45 0.23 8.87 -9.39
C GLU A 45 1.71 9.07 -9.04
N GLU A 46 2.06 10.17 -8.36
CA GLU A 46 3.42 10.45 -7.90
C GLU A 46 3.91 9.42 -6.89
N ALA A 47 3.10 9.09 -5.88
CA ALA A 47 3.48 8.09 -4.89
C ALA A 47 3.58 6.70 -5.51
N LEU A 48 2.67 6.35 -6.42
CA LEU A 48 2.72 5.09 -7.16
C LEU A 48 3.99 5.00 -8.01
N GLN A 49 4.36 6.09 -8.68
CA GLN A 49 5.60 6.14 -9.46
C GLN A 49 6.83 5.95 -8.58
N GLN A 50 6.91 6.61 -7.43
CA GLN A 50 8.02 6.45 -6.48
C GLN A 50 8.14 5.00 -5.97
N ILE A 51 7.00 4.38 -5.63
CA ILE A 51 6.96 2.97 -5.21
C ILE A 51 7.48 2.06 -6.33
N ASN A 52 7.02 2.27 -7.55
CA ASN A 52 7.42 1.47 -8.71
C ASN A 52 8.90 1.64 -9.07
N GLU A 53 9.44 2.85 -8.98
CA GLU A 53 10.87 3.12 -9.20
C GLU A 53 11.74 2.45 -8.13
N ALA A 54 11.29 2.45 -6.87
CA ALA A 54 11.97 1.74 -5.79
C ALA A 54 11.93 0.22 -6.00
N ALA A 55 10.77 -0.34 -6.32
CA ALA A 55 10.61 -1.76 -6.63
C ALA A 55 11.53 -2.21 -7.77
N LEU A 56 11.60 -1.44 -8.86
CA LEU A 56 12.49 -1.74 -9.99
C LEU A 56 13.97 -1.71 -9.60
N ARG A 57 14.38 -0.75 -8.76
CA ARG A 57 15.77 -0.65 -8.28
C ARG A 57 16.19 -1.86 -7.46
N GLU A 58 15.25 -2.45 -6.73
CA GLU A 58 15.46 -3.62 -5.88
C GLU A 58 15.20 -4.96 -6.62
N GLY A 59 14.80 -4.91 -7.89
CA GLY A 59 14.52 -6.10 -8.70
C GLY A 59 13.14 -6.72 -8.46
N HIS A 60 12.22 -5.99 -7.83
CA HIS A 60 10.84 -6.40 -7.59
C HIS A 60 9.90 -5.98 -8.73
N GLN A 61 8.76 -6.65 -8.84
CA GLN A 61 7.73 -6.28 -9.80
C GLN A 61 7.03 -4.97 -9.36
N PRO A 62 6.80 -4.02 -10.28
CA PRO A 62 6.02 -2.82 -9.98
C PRO A 62 4.59 -3.17 -9.58
N LEU A 63 3.98 -2.31 -8.77
CA LEU A 63 2.54 -2.28 -8.55
C LEU A 63 1.89 -2.03 -9.92
N SER A 64 1.47 -3.12 -10.57
CA SER A 64 0.88 -3.09 -11.90
C SER A 64 -0.58 -2.72 -11.77
N CYS A 65 -1.04 -1.69 -12.48
CA CYS A 65 -2.45 -1.58 -12.82
C CYS A 65 -2.77 -2.75 -13.75
N SER A 66 -3.15 -3.91 -13.20
CA SER A 66 -3.74 -4.96 -14.03
C SER A 66 -5.00 -4.37 -14.68
N GLY A 67 -5.04 -4.42 -16.01
CA GLY A 67 -6.17 -3.96 -16.82
C GLY A 67 -7.49 -4.62 -16.45
#